data_AF-A0A534I058-F1
#
_entry.id   AF-A0A534I058-F1
#
_cell.length_a   1.000
_cell.length_b   1.000
_cell.length_c   1.000
_cell.angle_alpha   90.00
_cell.angle_beta   90.00
_cell.angle_gamma   90.00
#
_symmetry.space_group_name_H-M   'P 1'
#
loop_
_entity.id
_entity.type
_entity.pdbx_description
1 polymer ?
#
loop_
_entity_poly.entity_id
_entity_poly.type
_entity_poly.pdbx_seq_one_letter_code
_entity_poly.pdbx_strand_id
1 'polypeptide(L)' 'MKGKTWKGASPDALEQVRRLLLRRGAVEDKDLKSPHEAWRVRIEGCVFTGYRSGTIYANGGDIPELPFLYKSISDVVGEN' A
#
# COMPACT_ATOMS: atom_id res chain seq x y z
N MET A 1 -14.35 -2.30 2.17
CA MET A 1 -14.04 -2.34 0.71
C MET A 1 -13.25 -3.62 0.37
N LYS A 2 -13.38 -4.11 -0.88
CA LYS A 2 -12.62 -5.28 -1.38
C LYS A 2 -11.13 -4.96 -1.58
N GLY A 3 -10.30 -5.99 -1.64
CA GLY A 3 -8.89 -5.86 -1.99
C GLY A 3 -8.69 -5.23 -3.37
N LYS A 4 -7.62 -4.46 -3.53
CA LYS A 4 -7.26 -3.76 -4.77
C LYS A 4 -5.77 -3.95 -5.05
N THR A 5 -5.41 -3.99 -6.33
CA THR A 5 -4.03 -4.07 -6.80
C THR A 5 -3.78 -2.90 -7.75
N TRP A 6 -2.64 -2.25 -7.58
CA TRP A 6 -2.09 -1.26 -8.51
C TRP A 6 -0.81 -1.82 -9.12
N LYS A 7 -0.55 -1.53 -10.39
CA LYS A 7 0.63 -2.04 -11.10
C LYS A 7 1.41 -0.89 -11.74
N GLY A 8 2.70 -1.12 -12.00
CA GLY A 8 3.54 -0.15 -12.71
C GLY A 8 3.98 1.04 -11.87
N ALA A 9 3.89 0.98 -10.54
CA ALA A 9 4.42 2.02 -9.67
C ALA A 9 5.94 2.11 -9.79
N SER A 10 6.47 3.31 -10.00
CA SER A 10 7.91 3.57 -9.94
C SER A 10 8.46 3.35 -8.50
N PRO A 11 9.78 3.18 -8.32
CA PRO A 11 10.38 3.12 -6.99
C PRO A 11 10.02 4.33 -6.10
N ASP A 12 9.97 5.52 -6.70
CA ASP A 12 9.58 6.75 -5.99
C ASP A 12 8.10 6.74 -5.59
N ALA A 13 7.21 6.26 -6.47
CA ALA A 13 5.79 6.12 -6.16
C ALA A 13 5.56 5.09 -5.03
N LEU A 14 6.29 3.96 -5.06
CA LEU A 14 6.25 2.96 -4.00
C LEU A 14 6.62 3.54 -2.63
N GLU A 15 7.71 4.31 -2.55
CA GLU A 15 8.14 4.94 -1.31
C GLU A 15 7.17 6.05 -0.86
N GLN A 16 6.61 6.82 -1.80
CA GLN A 16 5.58 7.81 -1.49
C GLN A 16 4.33 7.18 -0.89
N VAL A 17 3.85 6.07 -1.46
CA VAL A 17 2.72 5.30 -0.93
C VAL A 17 3.02 4.76 0.47
N ARG A 18 4.22 4.19 0.67
CA ARG A 18 4.64 3.73 2.00
C ARG A 18 4.57 4.85 3.03
N ARG A 19 5.15 6.01 2.74
CA ARG A 19 5.13 7.18 3.65
C ARG A 19 3.73 7.71 3.89
N LEU A 20 2.87 7.73 2.86
CA LEU A 20 1.46 8.09 3.01
C LEU A 20 0.79 7.21 4.06
N LEU A 21 0.91 5.88 3.91
CA LEU A 21 0.28 4.91 4.80
C LEU A 21 0.81 5.03 6.24
N LEU A 22 2.13 5.15 6.41
CA LEU A 22 2.74 5.35 7.73
C LEU A 22 2.25 6.64 8.42
N ARG A 23 2.11 7.74 7.67
CA ARG A 23 1.56 9.01 8.21
C ARG A 23 0.10 8.90 8.63
N ARG A 24 -0.65 7.95 8.08
CA ARG A 24 -2.05 7.67 8.47
C ARG A 24 -2.15 6.64 9.61
N GLY A 25 -1.02 6.29 10.24
CA GLY A 25 -1.01 5.39 11.40
C GLY A 25 -0.82 3.92 11.04
N ALA A 26 -0.46 3.60 9.80
CA ALA A 26 -0.01 2.25 9.48
C ALA A 26 1.31 1.93 10.19
N VAL A 27 1.48 0.67 10.57
CA VAL A 27 2.71 0.15 11.18
C VAL A 27 3.40 -0.76 10.18
N GLU A 28 4.71 -0.62 10.05
CA GLU A 28 5.52 -1.47 9.17
C GLU A 28 5.82 -2.83 9.81
N ASP A 29 5.61 -3.88 9.02
CA ASP A 29 6.03 -5.24 9.37
C ASP A 29 7.56 -5.34 9.23
N LYS A 30 8.25 -5.70 10.32
CA LYS A 30 9.72 -5.80 10.36
C LYS A 30 10.25 -7.12 9.79
N ASP A 31 9.42 -8.16 9.72
CA ASP A 31 9.80 -9.51 9.33
C ASP A 31 9.25 -9.87 7.94
N LEU A 32 9.74 -9.17 6.91
CA LEU A 32 9.41 -9.50 5.52
C LEU A 32 10.07 -10.83 5.14
N LYS A 33 9.28 -11.90 5.06
CA LYS A 33 9.76 -13.24 4.67
C LYS A 33 9.98 -13.40 3.16
N SER A 34 9.38 -12.53 2.36
CA SER A 34 9.45 -12.59 0.90
C SER A 34 10.51 -11.61 0.37
N PRO A 35 11.52 -12.06 -0.39
CA PRO A 35 12.55 -11.17 -0.94
C PRO A 35 12.00 -10.20 -2.00
N HIS A 36 10.81 -10.49 -2.55
CA HIS A 36 10.14 -9.67 -3.55
C HIS A 36 9.37 -8.49 -2.93
N GLU A 37 9.13 -8.50 -1.63
CA GLU A 37 8.50 -7.41 -0.91
C GLU A 37 9.53 -6.30 -0.66
N ALA A 38 9.15 -5.08 -1.02
CA ALA A 38 9.90 -3.88 -0.65
C ALA A 38 9.49 -3.43 0.76
N TRP A 39 8.20 -3.50 1.07
CA TRP A 39 7.63 -3.15 2.36
C TRP A 39 6.25 -3.79 2.52
N ARG A 40 5.82 -3.94 3.77
CA ARG A 40 4.46 -4.30 4.14
C ARG A 40 4.06 -3.48 5.35
N VAL A 41 2.88 -2.88 5.29
CA VAL A 41 2.32 -2.08 6.38
C VAL A 41 0.89 -2.51 6.71
N ARG A 42 0.50 -2.34 7.96
CA ARG A 42 -0.83 -2.68 8.46
C ARG A 42 -1.48 -1.50 9.17
N ILE A 43 -2.75 -1.26 8.88
CA ILE A 43 -3.61 -0.28 9.56
C ILE A 43 -4.94 -0.95 9.86
N GLU A 44 -5.27 -1.12 11.15
CA GLU A 44 -6.58 -1.63 11.60
C GLU A 44 -7.09 -2.87 10.84
N GLY A 45 -6.22 -3.86 10.63
CA GLY A 45 -6.56 -5.12 9.94
C GLY A 45 -6.45 -5.07 8.40
N CYS A 46 -6.36 -3.88 7.80
CA CYS A 46 -5.97 -3.70 6.40
C CYS A 46 -4.46 -3.84 6.25
N VAL A 47 -4.02 -4.63 5.28
CA VAL A 47 -2.62 -4.90 4.94
C VAL A 47 -2.36 -4.38 3.54
N PHE A 48 -1.30 -3.57 3.44
CA PHE A 48 -0.77 -3.05 2.20
C PHE A 48 0.63 -3.60 1.99
N THR A 49 0.89 -4.17 0.82
CA THR A 49 2.20 -4.74 0.45
C THR A 49 2.68 -4.08 -0.83
N GLY A 50 3.88 -3.49 -0.78
CA GLY A 50 4.59 -2.99 -1.94
C GLY A 50 5.65 -3.98 -2.39
N TYR A 51 5.61 -4.38 -3.66
CA TYR A 51 6.57 -5.29 -4.26
C TYR A 51 7.62 -4.53 -5.07
N ARG A 52 8.85 -5.04 -5.10
CA ARG A 52 9.96 -4.47 -5.90
C ARG A 52 9.66 -4.38 -7.39
N SER A 53 8.66 -5.12 -7.89
CA SER A 53 8.16 -5.08 -9.26
C SER A 53 7.31 -3.85 -9.60
N GLY A 54 7.02 -2.98 -8.64
CA GLY A 54 6.08 -1.85 -8.84
C GLY A 54 4.62 -2.24 -8.64
N THR A 55 4.34 -3.43 -8.08
CA THR A 55 2.98 -3.82 -7.68
C THR A 55 2.70 -3.36 -6.26
N ILE A 56 1.51 -2.82 -6.02
CA ILE A 56 0.99 -2.55 -4.68
C ILE A 56 -0.28 -3.36 -4.51
N TYR A 57 -0.37 -4.13 -3.43
CA TYR A 57 -1.55 -4.93 -3.10
C TYR A 57 -2.14 -4.47 -1.77
N ALA A 58 -3.46 -4.28 -1.74
CA ALA A 58 -4.24 -4.13 -0.52
C ALA A 58 -5.20 -5.31 -0.39
N ASN A 59 -5.23 -5.96 0.77
CA ASN A 59 -6.18 -7.05 1.05
C ASN A 59 -7.63 -6.57 1.23
N GLY A 60 -7.83 -5.27 1.41
CA GLY A 60 -9.13 -4.68 1.74
C GLY A 60 -9.40 -4.71 3.25
N GLY A 61 -10.65 -4.43 3.63
CA GLY A 61 -11.08 -4.34 5.02
C GLY A 61 -12.17 -3.30 5.20
N ASP A 62 -12.45 -2.95 6.44
CA ASP A 62 -13.63 -2.15 6.79
C ASP A 62 -13.30 -0.95 7.67
N ILE A 63 -12.27 -0.22 7.27
CA ILE A 63 -11.87 1.01 7.94
C ILE A 63 -12.48 2.21 7.20
N PRO A 64 -13.01 3.23 7.90
CA PRO A 64 -13.65 4.40 7.26
C PRO A 64 -12.74 5.14 6.28
N GLU A 65 -11.42 5.11 6.52
CA GLU A 65 -10.43 5.82 5.71
C GLU A 65 -10.03 5.07 4.43
N LEU A 66 -10.41 3.80 4.27
CA LEU A 66 -9.97 2.96 3.16
C LEU A 66 -10.27 3.55 1.77
N PRO A 67 -11.44 4.18 1.51
CA PRO A 67 -11.71 4.82 0.22
C PRO A 67 -10.73 5.96 -0.09
N PHE A 68 -10.41 6.77 0.93
CA PHE A 68 -9.47 7.87 0.80
C PHE A 68 -8.05 7.35 0.53
N LEU A 69 -7.62 6.30 1.23
CA LEU A 69 -6.31 5.68 1.01
C LEU A 69 -6.21 5.11 -0.40
N TYR A 70 -7.24 4.40 -0.87
CA TYR A 70 -7.24 3.81 -2.21
C TYR A 70 -7.17 4.86 -3.31
N LYS A 71 -7.91 5.96 -3.16
CA LYS A 71 -7.85 7.09 -4.08
C LYS A 71 -6.45 7.72 -4.07
N SER A 72 -5.91 7.99 -2.88
CA SER A 72 -4.57 8.58 -2.74
C SER A 72 -3.47 7.70 -3.36
N ILE A 73 -3.58 6.37 -3.25
CA ILE A 73 -2.65 5.45 -3.92
C ILE A 73 -2.82 5.52 -5.44
N SER A 74 -4.06 5.50 -5.93
CA SER A 74 -4.34 5.67 -7.36
C SER A 74 -3.76 6.96 -7.94
N ASP A 75 -3.92 8.08 -7.23
CA ASP A 75 -3.38 9.39 -7.63
C ASP A 75 -1.84 9.37 -7.69
N VAL A 76 -1.18 8.72 -6.74
CA VAL A 76 0.30 8.59 -6.71
C VAL A 76 0.82 7.67 -7.82
N VAL A 77 0.11 6.58 -8.11
CA VAL A 77 0.51 5.62 -9.16
C VAL A 77 0.14 6.12 -10.56
N GLY A 78 -0.79 7.08 -10.67
CA GLY A 78 -1.27 7.60 -11.96
C GLY A 78 -2.35 6.74 -12.61
N GLU A 79 -3.04 5.88 -11.86
CA GLU A 79 -4.23 5.17 -12.33
C GLU A 79 -5.48 6.02 -12.05
N ASN A 80 -6.01 6.68 -13.08
CA ASN A 80 -7.31 7.38 -13.07
C ASN A 80 -8.48 6.39 -13.19
#